data_AF-A0A2E8ACJ9-F1
#
_entry.id   AF-A0A2E8ACJ9-F1
#
_cell.length_a   1.000
_cell.length_b   1.000
_cell.length_c   1.000
_cell.angle_alpha   90.00
_cell.angle_beta   90.00
_cell.angle_gamma   90.00
#
_symmetry.space_group_name_H-M   'P 1'
#
loop_
_entity.id
_entity.type
_entity.pdbx_description
1 polymer ?
#
loop_
_entity_poly.entity_id
_entity_poly.type
_entity_poly.pdbx_seq_one_letter_code
_entity_poly.pdbx_strand_id
1 'polypeptide(L)'
;AWKLEAKRLEKKGHNALSWRNELIWWYSITALALAAFTIAFGWLGAVFFLGQSFIALNLLEIVNYLEHYGLHRRKLENGRYERTGPEHSWNSNYFLTNVFLFHLQRHSDHHAWAKRRYQVLRHHEIAPQLPAGYAAMVVLAMIPPLWKKVMNPRVEAYYEGEEHQLV
;
A
#
# COMPACT_ATOMS: atom_id res chain seq x y z
N ALA A 1 8.56 -7.66 -11.58
CA ALA A 1 7.53 -8.72 -11.55
C ALA A 1 7.95 -9.98 -12.33
N TRP A 2 8.07 -9.93 -13.67
CA TRP A 2 8.37 -11.11 -14.51
C TRP A 2 9.57 -11.95 -14.07
N LYS A 3 10.70 -11.33 -13.72
CA LYS A 3 11.89 -12.05 -13.25
C LYS A 3 11.64 -12.85 -11.97
N LEU A 4 10.84 -12.31 -11.04
CA LEU A 4 10.50 -12.99 -9.77
C LEU A 4 9.55 -14.15 -10.01
N GLU A 5 8.55 -13.94 -10.86
CA GLU A 5 7.57 -14.96 -11.19
C GLU A 5 8.19 -16.10 -12.01
N ALA A 6 9.06 -15.77 -12.99
CA ALA A 6 9.84 -16.75 -13.72
C ALA A 6 10.70 -17.61 -12.77
N LYS A 7 11.39 -17.01 -11.80
CA LYS A 7 12.14 -17.74 -10.77
C LYS A 7 11.24 -18.61 -9.88
N ARG A 8 10.03 -18.16 -9.54
CA ARG A 8 9.05 -18.96 -8.78
C ARG A 8 8.61 -20.19 -9.58
N LEU A 9 8.37 -20.03 -10.88
CA LEU A 9 7.95 -21.10 -11.79
C LEU A 9 9.07 -22.09 -12.08
N GLU A 10 10.30 -21.61 -12.27
CA GLU A 10 11.49 -22.43 -12.45
C GLU A 10 11.69 -23.39 -11.28
N LYS A 11 11.56 -22.89 -10.03
CA LYS A 11 11.59 -23.72 -8.81
C LYS A 11 10.49 -24.79 -8.76
N LYS A 12 9.41 -24.62 -9.54
CA LYS A 12 8.29 -25.56 -9.67
C LYS A 12 8.37 -26.40 -10.97
N GLY A 13 9.44 -26.30 -11.75
CA GLY A 13 9.62 -27.03 -13.00
C GLY A 13 8.75 -26.51 -14.17
N HIS A 14 8.35 -25.24 -14.14
CA HIS A 14 7.53 -24.63 -15.19
C HIS A 14 8.28 -23.53 -15.94
N ASN A 15 7.96 -23.39 -17.23
CA ASN A 15 8.44 -22.29 -18.06
C ASN A 15 7.74 -20.97 -17.66
N ALA A 16 8.47 -19.86 -17.77
CA ALA A 16 7.97 -18.51 -17.55
C ALA A 16 6.76 -18.14 -18.44
N LEU A 17 6.62 -18.73 -19.63
CA LEU A 17 5.46 -18.49 -20.52
C LEU A 17 4.31 -19.50 -20.33
N SER A 18 4.36 -20.34 -19.29
CA SER A 18 3.28 -21.29 -19.02
C SER A 18 2.02 -20.60 -18.50
N TRP A 19 0.86 -21.24 -18.67
CA TRP A 19 -0.43 -20.79 -18.09
C TRP A 19 -0.42 -20.69 -16.56
N ARG A 20 0.61 -21.25 -15.89
CA ARG A 20 0.80 -21.15 -14.43
C ARG A 20 1.42 -19.81 -14.02
N ASN A 21 1.88 -19.01 -14.97
CA ASN A 21 2.34 -17.66 -14.72
C ASN A 21 1.15 -16.75 -14.41
N GLU A 22 1.11 -16.27 -13.16
CA GLU A 22 0.03 -15.43 -12.67
C GLU A 22 -0.04 -14.08 -13.42
N LEU A 23 1.09 -13.55 -13.89
CA LEU A 23 1.14 -12.28 -14.63
C LEU A 23 0.40 -12.36 -15.97
N ILE A 24 0.42 -13.52 -16.64
CA ILE A 24 -0.34 -13.73 -17.88
C ILE A 24 -1.83 -13.54 -17.59
N TRP A 25 -2.34 -14.18 -16.53
CA TRP A 25 -3.74 -14.03 -16.13
C TRP A 25 -4.10 -12.60 -15.75
N TRP A 26 -3.26 -11.92 -14.97
CA TRP A 26 -3.54 -10.55 -14.58
C TRP A 26 -3.61 -9.62 -15.79
N TYR A 27 -2.68 -9.73 -16.75
CA TYR A 27 -2.75 -8.92 -17.97
C TYR A 27 -3.91 -9.31 -18.87
N SER A 28 -4.20 -10.60 -19.02
CA SER A 28 -5.33 -11.07 -19.82
C SER A 28 -6.66 -10.59 -19.25
N ILE A 29 -6.87 -10.66 -17.93
CA ILE A 29 -8.09 -10.18 -17.28
C ILE A 29 -8.23 -8.66 -17.47
N THR A 30 -7.15 -7.89 -17.27
CA THR A 30 -7.18 -6.43 -17.51
C THR A 30 -7.48 -6.10 -18.97
N ALA A 31 -6.86 -6.79 -19.93
CA ALA A 31 -7.12 -6.59 -21.36
C ALA A 31 -8.55 -6.98 -21.74
N LEU A 32 -9.08 -8.07 -21.19
CA LEU A 32 -10.47 -8.50 -21.38
C LEU A 32 -11.45 -7.50 -20.79
N ALA A 33 -11.16 -6.93 -19.62
CA ALA A 33 -12.00 -5.87 -19.04
C ALA A 33 -12.01 -4.63 -19.93
N LEU A 34 -10.84 -4.16 -20.40
CA LEU A 34 -10.76 -3.05 -21.35
C LEU A 34 -11.55 -3.34 -22.63
N ALA A 35 -11.40 -4.53 -23.20
CA ALA A 35 -12.14 -4.96 -24.39
C ALA A 35 -13.66 -4.99 -24.12
N ALA A 36 -14.10 -5.54 -22.98
CA ALA A 36 -15.51 -5.59 -22.61
C ALA A 36 -16.12 -4.19 -22.49
N PHE A 37 -15.44 -3.25 -21.82
CA PHE A 37 -15.90 -1.85 -21.76
C PHE A 37 -15.93 -1.17 -23.14
N THR A 38 -14.93 -1.45 -23.98
CA THR A 38 -14.85 -0.92 -25.34
C THR A 38 -15.98 -1.45 -26.22
N ILE A 39 -16.31 -2.74 -26.11
CA ILE A 39 -17.40 -3.37 -26.87
C ILE A 39 -18.76 -2.86 -26.39
N ALA A 40 -18.95 -2.73 -25.07
CA ALA A 40 -20.23 -2.33 -24.49
C ALA A 40 -20.55 -0.84 -24.69
N PHE A 41 -19.55 0.04 -24.63
CA PHE A 41 -19.75 1.50 -24.60
C PHE A 41 -18.93 2.26 -25.64
N GLY A 42 -18.34 1.56 -26.61
CA GLY A 42 -17.48 2.14 -27.64
C GLY A 42 -16.19 2.74 -27.06
N TRP A 43 -15.61 3.68 -27.81
CA TRP A 43 -14.36 4.35 -27.42
C TRP A 43 -14.48 5.14 -26.09
N LEU A 44 -15.67 5.64 -25.76
CA LEU A 44 -15.93 6.29 -24.47
C LEU A 44 -15.80 5.31 -23.30
N GLY A 45 -16.20 4.05 -23.48
CA GLY A 45 -15.97 2.98 -22.51
C GLY A 45 -14.50 2.73 -22.23
N ALA A 46 -13.68 2.71 -23.29
CA ALA A 46 -12.23 2.57 -23.16
C ALA A 46 -11.60 3.74 -22.39
N VAL A 47 -11.96 4.98 -22.76
CA VAL A 47 -11.47 6.19 -22.09
C VAL A 47 -11.89 6.21 -20.62
N PHE A 48 -13.15 5.86 -20.32
CA PHE A 48 -13.63 5.76 -18.95
C PHE A 48 -12.83 4.71 -18.17
N PHE A 49 -12.66 3.50 -18.70
CA PHE A 49 -11.91 2.42 -18.03
C PHE A 49 -10.46 2.82 -17.74
N LEU A 50 -9.78 3.45 -18.70
CA LEU A 50 -8.41 3.92 -18.51
C LEU A 50 -8.34 5.08 -17.52
N GLY A 51 -9.27 6.04 -17.61
CA GLY A 51 -9.34 7.19 -16.71
C GLY A 51 -9.60 6.77 -15.26
N GLN A 52 -10.58 5.91 -15.00
CA GLN A 52 -10.82 5.39 -13.66
C GLN A 52 -9.64 4.55 -13.14
N SER A 53 -8.99 3.77 -14.02
CA SER A 53 -7.82 2.96 -13.63
C SER A 53 -6.66 3.85 -13.21
N PHE A 54 -6.44 4.95 -13.94
CA PHE A 54 -5.44 5.94 -13.57
C PHE A 54 -5.72 6.55 -12.20
N ILE A 55 -6.97 6.94 -11.92
CA ILE A 55 -7.37 7.46 -10.60
C ILE A 55 -7.15 6.41 -9.51
N ALA A 56 -7.58 5.16 -9.74
CA ALA A 56 -7.46 4.06 -8.78
C ALA A 56 -5.99 3.74 -8.45
N LEU A 57 -5.13 3.67 -9.46
CA LEU A 57 -3.68 3.45 -9.28
C LEU A 57 -3.04 4.58 -8.48
N ASN A 58 -3.32 5.84 -8.82
CA ASN A 58 -2.77 6.97 -8.07
C ASN A 58 -3.28 7.01 -6.62
N LEU A 59 -4.55 6.72 -6.39
CA LEU A 59 -5.11 6.66 -5.05
C LEU A 59 -4.43 5.56 -4.22
N LEU A 60 -4.20 4.38 -4.81
CA LEU A 60 -3.46 3.30 -4.15
C LEU A 60 -2.03 3.73 -3.80
N GLU A 61 -1.31 4.36 -4.73
CA GLU A 61 0.05 4.82 -4.49
C GLU A 61 0.11 5.92 -3.42
N ILE A 62 -0.85 6.84 -3.40
CA ILE A 62 -0.94 7.87 -2.35
C ILE A 62 -1.18 7.23 -0.99
N VAL A 63 -2.08 6.24 -0.92
CA VAL A 63 -2.34 5.50 0.33
C VAL A 63 -1.11 4.72 0.79
N ASN A 64 -0.41 4.03 -0.11
CA ASN A 64 0.85 3.37 0.23
C ASN A 64 1.90 4.37 0.73
N TYR A 65 1.98 5.54 0.08
CA TYR A 65 2.92 6.59 0.45
C TYR A 65 2.64 7.14 1.85
N LEU A 66 1.39 7.48 2.16
CA LEU A 66 1.05 8.00 3.49
C LEU A 66 1.19 6.95 4.59
N GLU A 67 0.88 5.68 4.31
CA GLU A 67 0.97 4.57 5.28
C GLU A 67 2.42 4.24 5.65
N HIS A 68 3.37 4.47 4.75
CA HIS A 68 4.78 4.12 4.96
C HIS A 68 5.72 5.33 5.00
N TYR A 69 5.17 6.55 5.10
CA TYR A 69 5.96 7.76 5.00
C TYR A 69 7.02 7.87 6.10
N GLY A 70 8.30 7.89 5.72
CA GLY A 70 9.43 8.15 6.62
C GLY A 70 9.72 7.03 7.64
N LEU A 71 8.92 5.96 7.66
CA LEU A 71 9.10 4.84 8.58
C LEU A 71 9.94 3.75 7.92
N HIS A 72 10.89 3.23 8.68
CA HIS A 72 11.69 2.08 8.29
C HIS A 72 11.97 1.19 9.51
N ARG A 73 12.38 -0.04 9.23
CA ARG A 73 12.79 -0.98 10.26
C ARG A 73 14.13 -0.57 10.83
N ARG A 74 14.29 -0.69 12.15
CA ARG A 74 15.56 -0.48 12.82
C ARG A 74 16.56 -1.56 12.47
N LYS A 75 17.83 -1.16 12.38
CA LYS A 75 18.95 -2.09 12.27
C LYS A 75 19.43 -2.43 13.68
N LEU A 76 19.38 -3.71 14.02
CA LEU A 76 19.82 -4.24 15.30
C LEU A 76 21.35 -4.29 15.35
N GLU A 77 21.92 -4.40 16.56
CA GLU A 77 23.37 -4.52 16.80
C GLU A 77 24.02 -5.67 16.02
N ASN A 78 23.27 -6.75 15.78
CA ASN A 78 23.71 -7.89 14.99
C ASN A 78 23.72 -7.65 13.46
N GLY A 79 23.44 -6.43 13.02
CA GLY A 79 23.41 -6.01 11.62
C GLY A 79 22.15 -6.41 10.86
N ARG A 80 21.21 -7.15 11.47
CA ARG A 80 19.93 -7.51 10.87
C ARG A 80 18.86 -6.47 11.18
N TYR A 81 17.89 -6.34 10.29
CA TYR A 81 16.70 -5.54 10.57
C TYR A 81 15.76 -6.26 11.53
N GLU A 82 15.07 -5.49 12.35
CA GLU A 82 13.98 -5.99 13.18
C GLU A 82 12.87 -6.64 12.34
N ARG A 83 12.03 -7.43 13.01
CA ARG A 83 10.88 -8.06 12.38
C ARG A 83 9.84 -6.98 12.11
N THR A 84 9.12 -7.08 10.99
CA THR A 84 8.00 -6.19 10.69
C THR A 84 6.93 -6.28 11.78
N GLY A 85 6.57 -5.14 12.36
CA GLY A 85 5.56 -4.95 13.39
C GLY A 85 4.63 -3.77 13.07
N PRO A 86 3.61 -3.53 13.92
CA PRO A 86 2.65 -2.44 13.72
C PRO A 86 3.31 -1.04 13.65
N GLU A 87 4.43 -0.86 14.35
CA GLU A 87 5.21 0.37 14.42
C GLU A 87 5.84 0.79 13.08
N HIS A 88 5.91 -0.10 12.08
CA HIS A 88 6.50 0.20 10.76
C HIS A 88 5.52 0.78 9.74
N SER A 89 4.37 1.26 10.20
CA SER A 89 3.36 1.88 9.35
C SER A 89 2.46 2.82 10.13
N TRP A 90 2.03 3.89 9.49
CA TRP A 90 1.03 4.80 10.03
C TRP A 90 -0.34 4.14 10.07
N ASN A 91 -1.05 4.33 11.18
CA ASN A 91 -2.39 3.83 11.44
C ASN A 91 -3.38 5.00 11.43
N SER A 92 -4.66 4.71 11.27
CA SER A 92 -5.71 5.71 11.44
C SER A 92 -6.98 5.02 11.96
N ASN A 93 -7.67 5.64 12.93
CA ASN A 93 -8.81 4.99 13.58
C ASN A 93 -10.07 5.85 13.53
N TYR A 94 -10.44 6.34 12.34
CA TYR A 94 -11.68 7.09 12.16
C TYR A 94 -12.79 6.14 11.72
N PHE A 95 -13.85 6.06 12.52
CA PHE A 95 -14.93 5.09 12.35
C PHE A 95 -15.55 5.09 10.94
N LEU A 96 -15.91 6.27 10.42
CA LEU A 96 -16.59 6.40 9.13
C LEU A 96 -15.72 5.86 7.98
N THR A 97 -14.45 6.28 7.93
CA THR A 97 -13.51 5.82 6.90
C THR A 97 -13.13 4.36 7.07
N ASN A 98 -13.08 3.84 8.29
CA ASN A 98 -12.89 2.41 8.53
C ASN A 98 -14.03 1.56 7.97
N VAL A 99 -15.28 2.00 8.09
CA VAL A 99 -16.40 1.28 7.48
C VAL A 99 -16.34 1.35 5.95
N PHE A 100 -16.14 2.54 5.38
CA PHE A 100 -16.11 2.72 3.91
C PHE A 100 -14.92 2.06 3.22
N LEU A 101 -13.76 2.03 3.87
CA LEU A 101 -12.53 1.44 3.32
C LEU A 101 -12.29 0.02 3.81
N PHE A 102 -13.31 -0.67 4.33
CA PHE A 102 -13.19 -2.05 4.82
C PHE A 102 -12.04 -2.27 5.82
N HIS A 103 -11.86 -1.33 6.74
CA HIS A 103 -10.81 -1.27 7.75
C HIS A 103 -9.38 -1.16 7.20
N LEU A 104 -9.21 -0.65 5.97
CA LEU A 104 -7.90 -0.36 5.38
C LEU A 104 -6.98 0.41 6.34
N GLN A 105 -7.57 1.27 7.17
CA GLN A 105 -6.81 2.10 8.10
C GLN A 105 -6.12 1.32 9.23
N ARG A 106 -6.52 0.07 9.49
CA ARG A 106 -5.84 -0.85 10.43
C ARG A 106 -4.63 -1.54 9.77
N HIS A 107 -3.99 -0.82 8.85
CA HIS A 107 -2.87 -1.25 8.03
C HIS A 107 -1.71 -1.85 8.84
N SER A 108 -1.44 -1.26 9.99
CA SER A 108 -0.38 -1.73 10.90
C SER A 108 -0.59 -3.16 11.39
N ASP A 109 -1.84 -3.56 11.69
CA ASP A 109 -2.14 -4.95 12.06
C ASP A 109 -2.08 -5.88 10.85
N HIS A 110 -2.44 -5.40 9.65
CA HIS A 110 -2.30 -6.15 8.41
C HIS A 110 -0.82 -6.44 8.10
N HIS A 111 0.07 -5.46 8.22
CA HIS A 111 1.50 -5.65 7.99
C HIS A 111 2.17 -6.55 9.02
N ALA A 112 1.77 -6.43 10.30
CA ALA A 112 2.28 -7.31 11.35
C ALA A 112 1.74 -8.76 11.23
N TRP A 113 0.50 -8.93 10.75
CA TRP A 113 -0.15 -10.23 10.60
C TRP A 113 -0.95 -10.36 9.29
N ALA A 114 -0.26 -10.43 8.16
CA ALA A 114 -0.87 -10.43 6.81
C ALA A 114 -1.91 -11.54 6.54
N LYS A 115 -1.90 -12.63 7.33
CA LYS A 115 -2.89 -13.72 7.23
C LYS A 115 -4.21 -13.44 7.94
N ARG A 116 -4.29 -12.36 8.73
CA ARG A 116 -5.49 -11.99 9.48
C ARG A 116 -6.53 -11.44 8.53
N ARG A 117 -7.77 -11.92 8.65
CA ARG A 117 -8.89 -11.46 7.82
C ARG A 117 -9.25 -10.01 8.16
N TYR A 118 -9.67 -9.23 7.16
CA TYR A 118 -9.91 -7.80 7.30
C TYR A 118 -10.95 -7.45 8.40
N GLN A 119 -11.95 -8.31 8.63
CA GLN A 119 -13.01 -8.07 9.62
C GLN A 119 -12.50 -8.06 11.06
N VAL A 120 -11.37 -8.72 11.32
CA VAL A 120 -10.82 -8.90 12.67
C VAL A 120 -9.50 -8.15 12.86
N LEU A 121 -9.14 -7.26 11.93
CA LEU A 121 -7.98 -6.39 12.09
C LEU A 121 -8.13 -5.56 13.36
N ARG A 122 -7.05 -5.33 14.08
CA ARG A 122 -7.05 -4.61 15.37
C ARG A 122 -6.38 -3.26 15.25
N HIS A 123 -6.77 -2.34 16.13
CA HIS A 123 -6.00 -1.13 16.35
C HIS A 123 -4.89 -1.43 17.36
N HIS A 124 -3.71 -0.86 17.12
CA HIS A 124 -2.55 -0.97 18.01
C HIS A 124 -2.09 0.43 18.38
N GLU A 125 -2.10 0.75 19.67
CA GLU A 125 -1.69 2.07 20.17
C GLU A 125 -0.20 2.34 19.96
N ILE A 126 0.61 1.28 19.87
CA ILE A 126 2.05 1.38 19.57
C ILE A 126 2.33 1.81 18.13
N ALA A 127 1.35 1.69 17.23
CA ALA A 127 1.53 2.13 15.85
C ALA A 127 1.41 3.67 15.77
N PRO A 128 2.31 4.35 15.04
CA PRO A 128 2.21 5.79 14.86
C PRO A 128 0.89 6.15 14.15
N GLN A 129 0.24 7.25 14.56
CA GLN A 129 -1.09 7.61 14.08
C GLN A 129 -1.04 8.79 13.11
N LEU A 130 -1.80 8.69 12.02
CA LEU A 130 -2.04 9.83 11.14
C LEU A 130 -2.83 10.91 11.90
N PRO A 131 -2.54 12.20 11.67
CA PRO A 131 -3.20 13.30 12.39
C PRO A 131 -4.64 13.56 11.93
N ALA A 132 -5.08 12.93 10.83
CA ALA A 132 -6.43 13.04 10.29
C ALA A 132 -6.83 11.74 9.59
N GLY A 133 -8.11 11.64 9.17
CA GLY A 133 -8.60 10.51 8.39
C GLY A 133 -8.03 10.49 6.98
N TYR A 134 -8.08 9.33 6.33
CA TYR A 134 -7.45 9.09 5.02
C TYR A 134 -7.86 10.11 3.95
N ALA A 135 -9.12 10.51 3.89
CA ALA A 135 -9.58 11.50 2.91
C ALA A 135 -8.81 12.83 3.01
N ALA A 136 -8.61 13.33 4.23
CA ALA A 136 -7.83 14.55 4.46
C ALA A 136 -6.35 14.32 4.17
N MET A 137 -5.79 13.18 4.59
CA MET A 137 -4.38 12.87 4.38
C MET A 137 -4.02 12.65 2.90
N VAL A 138 -4.91 12.06 2.11
CA VAL A 138 -4.75 11.91 0.65
C VAL A 138 -4.67 13.27 -0.02
N VAL A 139 -5.59 14.19 0.27
CA VAL A 139 -5.55 15.56 -0.27
C VAL A 139 -4.28 16.29 0.18
N LEU A 140 -3.87 16.11 1.44
CA LEU A 140 -2.66 16.69 1.98
C LEU A 140 -1.40 16.20 1.25
N ALA A 141 -1.32 14.88 0.98
CA ALA A 141 -0.19 14.25 0.31
C ALA A 141 -0.01 14.73 -1.14
N MET A 142 -1.08 15.20 -1.79
CA MET A 142 -1.02 15.80 -3.13
C MET A 142 -0.33 17.17 -3.14
N ILE A 143 -0.05 17.78 -1.98
CA ILE A 143 0.64 19.07 -1.84
C ILE A 143 1.94 18.84 -1.05
N PRO A 144 3.06 18.42 -1.69
CA PRO A 144 4.25 17.95 -0.99
C PRO A 144 4.84 18.92 0.06
N PRO A 145 4.89 20.25 -0.16
CA PRO A 145 5.38 21.17 0.88
C PRO A 145 4.53 21.15 2.15
N LEU A 146 3.21 21.05 2.00
CA LEU A 146 2.28 21.01 3.13
C LEU A 146 2.30 19.65 3.82
N TRP A 147 2.36 18.56 3.04
CA TRP A 147 2.58 17.21 3.56
C TRP A 147 3.83 17.14 4.46
N LYS A 148 4.98 17.58 3.94
CA LYS A 148 6.25 17.58 4.68
C LYS A 148 6.18 18.42 5.95
N LYS A 149 5.54 19.60 5.90
CA LYS A 149 5.35 20.46 7.07
C LYS A 149 4.56 19.76 8.19
N VAL A 150 3.62 18.89 7.84
CA VAL A 150 2.81 18.15 8.82
C VAL A 150 3.50 16.86 9.27
N MET A 151 4.10 16.10 8.35
CA MET A 151 4.57 14.75 8.63
C MET A 151 6.02 14.68 9.09
N ASN A 152 6.93 15.55 8.63
CA ASN A 152 8.33 15.50 9.05
C ASN A 152 8.50 15.62 10.57
N PRO A 153 7.86 16.57 11.27
CA PRO A 153 8.00 16.67 12.73
C PRO A 153 7.48 15.43 13.46
N ARG A 154 6.52 14.70 12.88
CA ARG A 154 5.97 13.47 13.45
C ARG A 154 6.89 12.28 13.24
N VAL A 155 7.56 12.21 12.09
CA VAL A 155 8.61 11.23 11.83
C VAL A 155 9.78 11.48 12.78
N GLU A 156 10.22 12.73 12.90
CA GLU A 156 11.29 13.12 13.83
C GLU A 156 10.94 12.75 15.28
N ALA A 157 9.73 13.08 15.75
CA ALA A 157 9.26 12.70 17.08
C ALA A 157 9.16 11.17 17.28
N TYR A 158 8.86 10.40 16.23
CA TYR A 158 8.84 8.93 16.30
C TYR A 158 10.25 8.33 16.48
N TYR A 159 11.30 9.03 16.00
CA TYR A 159 12.69 8.62 16.12
C TYR A 159 13.47 9.39 17.20
N GLU A 160 12.79 10.13 18.08
CA GLU A 160 13.44 10.88 19.16
C GLU A 160 14.24 9.92 20.07
N GLY A 161 15.54 10.20 20.26
CA GLY A 161 16.48 9.33 20.96
C GLY A 161 17.07 8.19 20.12
N GLU A 162 16.64 8.05 18.87
CA GLU A 162 17.13 7.06 17.91
C GLU A 162 17.51 7.72 16.56
N GLU A 163 17.94 8.98 16.57
CA GLU A 163 18.16 9.78 15.35
C GLU A 163 19.25 9.20 14.44
N HIS A 164 20.16 8.41 15.01
CA HIS A 164 21.15 7.63 14.26
C HIS A 164 20.52 6.64 13.27
N GLN A 165 19.24 6.31 13.42
CA GLN A 165 18.47 5.49 12.49
C GLN A 165 18.05 6.27 11.23
N LEU A 166 18.02 7.61 11.27
CA LEU A 166 17.62 8.48 10.14
C LEU A 166 18.74 8.71 9.09
N VAL A 167 19.95 8.17 9.34
CA VAL A 167 21.17 8.40 8.54
C VAL A 167 21.37 7.33 7.47
#